data_AF-A0A8J8EBI6-F1
#
_entry.id   AF-A0A8J8EBI6-F1
#
_cell.length_a   1.000
_cell.length_b   1.000
_cell.length_c   1.000
_cell.angle_alpha   90.00
_cell.angle_beta   90.00
_cell.angle_gamma   90.00
#
_symmetry.space_group_name_H-M   'P 1'
#
loop_
_entity.id
_entity.type
_entity.pdbx_description
1 polymer ?
#
loop_
_entity_poly.entity_id
_entity_poly.type
_entity_poly.pdbx_seq_one_letter_code
_entity_poly.pdbx_strand_id
1 'polypeptide(L)' 'MKVVLAYSGGLDTSVILKMMQEKLNAEVITVTVDVGQKDDFKKIEEKALKFGAVKHYTID' A
#
# COMPACT_ATOMS: atom_id res chain seq x y z
N MET A 1 -13.84 -1.57 9.05
CA MET A 1 -12.98 -2.79 9.04
C MET A 1 -11.57 -2.37 8.69
N LYS A 2 -10.53 -2.91 9.34
CA LYS A 2 -9.12 -2.59 9.02
C LYS A 2 -8.46 -3.76 8.32
N VAL A 3 -7.72 -3.47 7.25
CA VAL A 3 -7.01 -4.48 6.46
C VAL A 3 -5.57 -4.04 6.27
N VAL A 4 -4.65 -4.98 6.41
CA VAL A 4 -3.24 -4.80 6.06
C VAL A 4 -3.02 -5.37 4.66
N LEU A 5 -2.50 -4.56 3.76
CA LEU A 5 -2.23 -4.93 2.37
C LEU A 5 -0.72 -4.94 2.13
N ALA A 6 -0.19 -6.09 1.70
CA ALA A 6 1.14 -6.16 1.09
C ALA A 6 1.13 -5.32 -0.19
N TYR A 7 1.93 -4.27 -0.23
CA TYR A 7 1.87 -3.23 -1.25
C TYR A 7 3.24 -3.07 -1.90
N SER A 8 3.32 -3.29 -3.21
CA SER A 8 4.57 -3.14 -3.98
C SER A 8 4.72 -1.76 -4.62
N GLY A 9 3.72 -0.88 -4.53
CA GLY A 9 3.69 0.37 -5.31
C GLY A 9 3.34 0.19 -6.79
N GLY A 10 3.17 -1.04 -7.26
CA GLY A 10 2.74 -1.35 -8.63
C GLY A 10 1.32 -0.90 -8.95
N LEU A 11 0.93 -1.05 -10.23
CA LEU A 11 -0.44 -0.77 -10.67
C LEU A 11 -1.44 -1.68 -9.96
N ASP A 12 -1.20 -2.98 -9.98
CA ASP A 12 -2.13 -3.99 -9.46
C ASP A 12 -2.43 -3.78 -7.97
N THR A 13 -1.39 -3.60 -7.16
CA THR A 13 -1.53 -3.36 -5.72
C THR A 13 -2.19 -2.02 -5.41
N SER A 14 -2.07 -1.02 -6.30
CA SER A 14 -2.78 0.27 -6.17
C SER A 14 -4.27 0.15 -6.50
N VAL A 15 -4.62 -0.67 -7.49
CA VAL A 15 -6.02 -0.98 -7.81
C VAL A 15 -6.66 -1.78 -6.69
N ILE A 16 -5.96 -2.78 -6.14
CA ILE A 16 -6.45 -3.58 -5.01
C ILE A 16 -6.72 -2.70 -3.78
N LEU A 17 -5.82 -1.77 -3.47
CA LEU A 17 -6.00 -0.80 -2.38
C LEU A 17 -7.34 -0.07 -2.55
N LYS A 18 -7.60 0.52 -3.72
CA LYS A 18 -8.86 1.22 -3.97
C LYS A 18 -10.07 0.30 -3.94
N MET A 19 -9.95 -0.88 -4.52
CA MET A 19 -11.03 -1.86 -4.51
C MET A 19 -11.42 -2.29 -3.09
N MET A 20 -10.46 -2.48 -2.18
CA MET A 20 -10.75 -2.79 -0.78
C MET A 20 -11.45 -1.62 -0.06
N GLN A 21 -11.04 -0.39 -0.34
CA GLN A 21 -11.70 0.79 0.22
C GLN A 21 -13.14 0.90 -0.27
N GLU A 22 -13.40 0.73 -1.57
CA GLU A 22 -14.71 0.95 -2.16
C GLU A 22 -15.67 -0.22 -1.91
N LYS A 23 -15.22 -1.47 -2.14
CA LYS A 23 -16.10 -2.64 -2.06
C LYS A 23 -16.31 -3.14 -0.63
N LEU A 24 -15.32 -2.94 0.24
CA LEU A 24 -15.36 -3.46 1.61
C LEU A 24 -15.49 -2.35 2.66
N ASN A 25 -15.56 -1.07 2.23
CA ASN A 25 -15.53 0.09 3.11
C ASN A 25 -14.41 -0.02 4.17
N ALA A 26 -13.24 -0.49 3.73
CA ALA A 26 -12.13 -0.84 4.61
C ALA A 26 -11.12 0.31 4.73
N GLU A 27 -10.62 0.51 5.94
CA GLU A 27 -9.42 1.30 6.19
C GLU A 27 -8.21 0.43 5.87
N VAL A 28 -7.44 0.81 4.84
CA VAL A 28 -6.32 0.02 4.34
C VAL A 28 -5.01 0.60 4.87
N ILE A 29 -4.24 -0.24 5.57
CA ILE A 29 -2.85 0.01 5.95
C ILE A 29 -1.98 -0.75 4.95
N THR A 30 -0.98 -0.09 4.36
CA THR A 30 -0.07 -0.72 3.41
C THR A 30 1.26 -1.07 4.07
N VAL A 31 1.83 -2.20 3.66
CA VAL A 31 3.16 -2.64 4.10
C VAL A 31 4.00 -3.03 2.88
N THR A 32 5.20 -2.47 2.78
CA THR A 32 6.22 -2.87 1.83
C THR A 32 7.40 -3.44 2.61
N VAL A 33 7.95 -4.57 2.15
CA VAL A 33 9.12 -5.20 2.76
C VAL A 33 10.27 -5.12 1.77
N ASP A 34 11.41 -4.59 2.18
CA ASP A 34 12.66 -4.66 1.45
C ASP A 34 13.20 -6.09 1.54
N VAL A 35 13.35 -6.73 0.39
CA VAL A 35 13.95 -8.07 0.27
C VAL A 35 15.16 -8.02 -0.67
N GLY A 36 15.76 -6.84 -0.86
CA GLY A 36 16.90 -6.58 -1.75
C GLY A 36 16.51 -6.03 -3.12
N GLN A 37 15.26 -5.62 -3.32
CA GLN A 37 14.85 -4.92 -4.54
C GLN A 37 15.40 -3.49 -4.57
N LYS A 38 15.78 -3.01 -5.75
CA LYS A 38 16.29 -1.64 -5.94
C LYS A 38 15.16 -0.64 -6.25
N ASP A 39 14.07 -0.73 -5.50
CA ASP A 39 12.92 0.14 -5.68
C ASP A 39 13.03 1.42 -4.85
N ASP A 40 12.26 2.44 -5.24
CA ASP A 40 12.16 3.69 -4.50
C ASP A 40 11.04 3.60 -3.44
N PHE A 41 11.41 3.13 -2.25
CA PHE A 41 10.46 2.94 -1.13
C PHE A 41 9.74 4.21 -0.70
N LYS A 42 10.38 5.38 -0.81
CA LYS A 42 9.73 6.66 -0.52
C LYS A 42 8.63 6.95 -1.52
N LYS A 43 8.90 6.72 -2.79
CA LYS A 43 7.89 6.88 -3.85
C LYS A 43 6.74 5.88 -3.69
N ILE A 44 7.00 4.66 -3.22
CA ILE A 44 5.97 3.66 -2.90
C ILE A 44 5.09 4.17 -1.75
N GLU A 45 5.68 4.67 -0.68
CA GLU A 45 4.97 5.26 0.46
C GLU A 45 4.07 6.43 0.03
N GLU A 46 4.64 7.41 -0.66
CA GLU A 46 3.91 8.58 -1.17
C GLU A 46 2.72 8.17 -2.04
N LYS A 47 2.93 7.16 -2.90
CA LYS A 47 1.87 6.62 -3.73
C LYS A 47 0.78 5.95 -2.87
N ALA A 48 1.13 5.12 -1.90
CA ALA A 48 0.14 4.48 -1.04
C ALA A 48 -0.75 5.50 -0.32
N LEU A 49 -0.15 6.54 0.25
CA LEU A 49 -0.85 7.60 0.96
C LEU A 49 -1.71 8.45 0.01
N LYS A 50 -1.20 8.77 -1.19
CA LYS A 50 -1.98 9.47 -2.22
C LYS A 50 -3.22 8.69 -2.66
N PHE A 51 -3.13 7.35 -2.68
CA PHE A 51 -4.27 6.49 -2.98
C PHE A 51 -5.18 6.24 -1.76
N GLY A 52 -4.88 6.85 -0.61
CA GLY A 52 -5.74 6.90 0.56
C GLY A 52 -5.48 5.81 1.59
N ALA A 53 -4.32 5.14 1.56
CA ALA A 53 -3.93 4.31 2.69
C ALA A 53 -3.91 5.15 3.97
N VAL A 54 -4.45 4.62 5.06
CA VAL A 54 -4.50 5.35 6.35
C VAL A 54 -3.13 5.40 7.03
N LYS A 55 -2.26 4.45 6.68
CA LYS A 55 -0.88 4.38 7.12
C LYS A 55 -0.08 3.51 6.16
N HIS A 56 1.21 3.80 6.03
CA HIS A 56 2.19 2.98 5.32
C HIS A 56 3.29 2.53 6.27
N TYR A 57 3.86 1.35 6.03
CA TYR A 57 5.08 0.89 6.67
C TYR A 57 6.03 0.32 5.62
N THR A 58 7.27 0.75 5.67
CA THR A 58 8.40 0.08 5.02
C THR A 58 9.15 -0.70 6.08
N ILE A 59 9.37 -1.99 5.85
CA ILE A 59 10.18 -2.86 6.71
C ILE A 59 11.43 -3.26 5.92
N ASP A 60 12.59 -3.15 6.56
CA ASP A 60 13.88 -3.68 6.08
C ASP A 60 14.06 -5.12 6.56
#